data_AF-A0A2V9TG05-F1
#
_entry.id   AF-A0A2V9TG05-F1
#
_cell.length_a   1.000
_cell.length_b   1.000
_cell.length_c   1.000
_cell.angle_alpha   90.00
_cell.angle_beta   90.00
_cell.angle_gamma   90.00
#
_symmetry.space_group_name_H-M   'P 1'
#
loop_
_entity.id
_entity.type
_entity.pdbx_description
1 polymer ?
#
loop_
_entity_poly.entity_id
_entity_poly.type
_entity_poly.pdbx_seq_one_letter_code
_entity_poly.pdbx_strand_id
1 'polypeptide(L)'
;HEMKSLEKRSFTRVNSFQDNIALGRPNQWRCRAGARYLYICEDGLVHYCSQQRGYPAIPLEQYTIADIRREYLTEKACAPHCTVSCVHQVSIFDSWRAPQHPATAAVASRAGELVQIE
;
A
#
# COMPACT_ATOMS: atom_id res chain seq x y z
N HIS A 1 -5.14 -8.60 24.17
CA HIS A 1 -4.76 -9.98 23.82
C HIS A 1 -5.96 -10.92 23.67
N GLU A 2 -7.11 -10.66 24.33
CA GLU A 2 -8.32 -11.50 24.26
C GLU A 2 -8.96 -11.63 22.87
N MET A 3 -8.95 -10.58 22.04
CA MET A 3 -9.46 -10.63 20.66
C MET A 3 -8.73 -11.68 19.80
N LYS A 4 -7.41 -11.82 19.96
CA LYS A 4 -6.60 -12.77 19.18
C LYS A 4 -6.93 -14.24 19.45
N SER A 5 -7.43 -14.55 20.64
CA SER A 5 -7.84 -15.93 20.98
C SER A 5 -9.13 -16.34 20.29
N LEU A 6 -9.93 -15.37 19.81
CA LEU A 6 -11.18 -15.60 19.09
C LEU A 6 -10.98 -15.74 17.57
N GLU A 7 -9.78 -15.44 17.04
CA GLU A 7 -9.48 -15.55 15.62
C GLU A 7 -9.34 -17.02 15.16
N LYS A 8 -9.85 -17.34 13.96
CA LYS A 8 -9.65 -18.64 13.33
C LYS A 8 -8.15 -18.93 13.14
N ARG A 9 -7.67 -20.05 13.68
CA ARG A 9 -6.25 -20.44 13.70
C ARG A 9 -5.72 -21.05 12.38
N SER A 10 -6.23 -20.62 11.24
CA SER A 10 -5.87 -21.20 9.92
C SER A 10 -4.43 -20.86 9.49
N PHE A 11 -3.85 -21.72 8.66
CA PHE A 11 -2.41 -21.99 8.47
C PHE A 11 -1.55 -20.90 7.76
N THR A 12 -2.06 -19.70 7.50
CA THR A 12 -1.22 -18.62 6.92
C THR A 12 -1.58 -17.28 7.54
N ARG A 13 -1.19 -17.05 8.80
CA ARG A 13 -1.37 -15.76 9.49
C ARG A 13 -0.31 -14.75 9.02
N VAL A 14 -0.58 -14.08 7.90
CA VAL A 14 0.12 -12.84 7.55
C VAL A 14 -0.56 -11.69 8.30
N ASN A 15 -0.41 -11.67 9.62
CA ASN A 15 -1.18 -10.78 10.51
C ASN A 15 -0.28 -10.03 11.52
N SER A 16 1.03 -10.27 11.53
CA SER A 16 1.95 -9.69 12.54
C SER A 16 1.92 -8.16 12.57
N PHE A 17 1.64 -7.53 11.43
CA PHE A 17 1.53 -6.07 11.32
C PHE A 17 0.30 -5.48 12.05
N GLN A 18 -0.73 -6.29 12.31
CA GLN A 18 -1.99 -5.85 12.94
C GLN A 18 -1.78 -5.45 14.40
N ASP A 19 -0.81 -6.05 15.09
CA ASP A 19 -0.46 -5.66 16.47
C ASP A 19 0.09 -4.25 16.54
N ASN A 20 1.01 -3.93 15.62
CA ASN A 20 1.59 -2.61 15.55
C ASN A 20 0.53 -1.57 15.22
N ILE A 21 -0.41 -1.88 14.31
CA ILE A 21 -1.56 -1.00 14.02
C ILE A 21 -2.39 -0.76 15.29
N ALA A 22 -2.77 -1.81 16.01
CA ALA A 22 -3.58 -1.69 17.23
C ALA A 22 -2.90 -0.88 18.33
N LEU A 23 -1.57 -0.87 18.36
CA LEU A 23 -0.76 -0.11 19.31
C LEU A 23 -0.30 1.25 18.78
N GLY A 24 -0.72 1.67 17.59
CA GLY A 24 -0.26 2.91 16.94
C GLY A 24 1.23 2.93 16.58
N ARG A 25 1.88 1.77 16.53
CA ARG A 25 3.32 1.62 16.24
C ARG A 25 3.57 1.50 14.74
N PRO A 26 4.73 2.00 14.25
CA PRO A 26 5.10 1.84 12.85
C PRO A 26 5.44 0.38 12.53
N ASN A 27 5.19 -0.03 11.29
CA ASN A 27 5.61 -1.29 10.71
C ASN A 27 6.85 -1.09 9.82
N GLN A 28 7.84 -1.96 9.95
CA GLN A 28 8.98 -2.03 9.02
C GLN A 28 8.70 -3.09 7.96
N TRP A 29 8.23 -2.66 6.79
CA TRP A 29 7.84 -3.55 5.69
C TRP A 29 7.94 -2.81 4.35
N ARG A 30 7.77 -3.54 3.25
CA ARG A 30 7.91 -3.02 1.88
C ARG A 30 6.55 -3.01 1.20
N CYS A 31 5.97 -1.83 0.98
CA CYS A 31 4.65 -1.70 0.38
C CYS A 31 4.72 -1.87 -1.14
N ARG A 32 4.09 -2.91 -1.70
CA ARG A 32 4.05 -3.18 -3.15
C ARG A 32 2.80 -2.64 -3.85
N ALA A 33 2.15 -1.63 -3.27
CA ALA A 33 1.09 -0.88 -3.93
C ALA A 33 1.60 -0.27 -5.24
N GLY A 34 0.83 -0.39 -6.32
CA GLY A 34 1.24 -0.02 -7.68
C GLY A 34 2.02 -1.11 -8.42
N ALA A 35 2.39 -2.22 -7.78
CA ALA A 35 3.13 -3.30 -8.45
C ALA A 35 2.48 -4.68 -8.28
N ARG A 36 2.22 -5.09 -7.03
CA ARG A 36 1.54 -6.35 -6.70
C ARG A 36 0.09 -6.18 -6.33
N TYR A 37 -0.30 -4.96 -6.00
CA TYR A 37 -1.64 -4.56 -5.66
C TYR A 37 -1.96 -3.29 -6.43
N LEU A 38 -2.93 -3.37 -7.34
CA LEU A 38 -3.45 -2.22 -8.07
C LEU A 38 -4.84 -1.91 -7.55
N TYR A 39 -5.10 -0.63 -7.26
CA TYR A 39 -6.43 -0.14 -6.95
C TYR A 39 -6.88 0.72 -8.12
N ILE A 40 -8.00 0.37 -8.75
CA ILE A 40 -8.53 1.05 -9.93
C ILE A 40 -9.85 1.70 -9.53
N CYS A 41 -10.00 3.00 -9.77
CA CYS A 41 -11.22 3.72 -9.48
C CYS A 41 -12.25 3.61 -10.63
N GLU A 42 -13.43 4.19 -10.39
CA GLU A 42 -14.55 4.31 -11.33
C GLU A 42 -14.19 4.98 -12.66
N ASP A 43 -13.20 5.89 -12.66
CA ASP A 43 -12.70 6.58 -13.85
C ASP A 43 -11.62 5.79 -14.61
N GLY A 44 -11.33 4.55 -14.18
CA GLY A 44 -10.28 3.72 -14.79
C GLY A 44 -8.85 4.13 -14.43
N LEU A 45 -8.65 4.96 -13.41
CA LEU A 45 -7.32 5.40 -12.97
C LEU A 45 -6.71 4.43 -11.94
N VAL A 46 -5.43 4.12 -12.11
CA VAL A 46 -4.63 3.32 -11.18
C VAL A 46 -4.10 4.20 -10.04
N HIS A 47 -4.42 3.80 -8.82
CA HIS A 47 -3.90 4.36 -7.58
C HIS A 47 -3.11 3.31 -6.80
N TYR A 48 -2.34 3.75 -5.80
CA TYR A 48 -1.69 2.82 -4.87
C TYR A 48 -2.69 1.95 -4.10
N CYS A 49 -3.68 2.57 -3.47
CA CYS A 49 -4.73 1.89 -2.70
C CYS A 49 -5.88 2.86 -2.40
N SER A 50 -6.93 2.37 -1.75
CA SER A 50 -8.08 3.18 -1.30
C SER A 50 -7.69 4.34 -0.37
N GLN A 51 -6.58 4.24 0.36
CA GLN A 51 -6.10 5.26 1.31
C GLN A 51 -5.19 6.30 0.65
N GLN A 52 -4.71 6.00 -0.55
CA GLN A 52 -3.80 6.84 -1.33
C GLN A 52 -4.37 6.99 -2.74
N ARG A 53 -5.66 7.36 -2.83
CA ARG A 53 -6.28 7.77 -4.10
C ARG A 53 -5.60 9.06 -4.59
N GLY A 54 -5.54 9.24 -5.90
CA GLY A 54 -4.91 10.40 -6.54
C GLY A 54 -3.42 10.25 -6.88
N TYR A 55 -2.77 9.16 -6.49
CA TYR A 55 -1.41 8.83 -6.94
C TYR A 55 -1.27 7.33 -7.25
N PRO A 56 -0.65 6.93 -8.38
CA PRO A 56 -0.13 7.79 -9.44
C PRO A 56 -1.22 8.38 -10.37
N ALA A 57 -2.46 7.88 -10.27
CA ALA A 57 -3.61 8.33 -11.06
C ALA A 57 -3.38 8.24 -12.58
N ILE A 58 -2.70 7.17 -13.01
CA ILE A 58 -2.44 6.88 -14.42
C ILE A 58 -3.60 6.01 -14.95
N PRO A 59 -4.18 6.33 -16.12
CA PRO A 59 -5.20 5.48 -16.73
C PRO A 59 -4.71 4.04 -16.91
N LEU A 60 -5.57 3.06 -16.62
CA LEU A 60 -5.22 1.63 -16.64
C LEU A 60 -4.61 1.21 -17.99
N GLU A 61 -5.16 1.71 -19.10
CA GLU A 61 -4.68 1.44 -20.45
C GLU A 61 -3.29 2.01 -20.75
N GLN A 62 -2.82 2.95 -19.92
CA GLN A 62 -1.49 3.58 -20.02
C GLN A 62 -0.54 3.07 -18.93
N TYR A 63 -1.00 2.23 -18.01
CA TYR A 63 -0.17 1.72 -16.91
C TYR A 63 0.78 0.62 -17.40
N THR A 64 2.06 0.94 -17.48
CA THR A 64 3.05 0.09 -18.13
C THR A 64 3.79 -0.82 -17.16
N ILE A 65 4.53 -1.78 -17.71
CA ILE A 65 5.51 -2.58 -16.93
C ILE A 65 6.59 -1.67 -16.30
N ALA A 66 6.92 -0.54 -16.93
CA ALA A 66 7.86 0.40 -16.34
C ALA A 66 7.29 1.04 -15.07
N ASP A 67 5.99 1.36 -15.05
CA ASP A 67 5.29 1.83 -13.85
C ASP A 67 5.30 0.76 -12.76
N ILE A 68 4.95 -0.49 -13.09
CA ILE A 68 5.01 -1.61 -12.14
C ILE A 68 6.40 -1.76 -11.52
N ARG A 69 7.47 -1.66 -12.34
CA ARG A 69 8.85 -1.76 -11.87
C ARG A 69 9.25 -0.58 -10.98
N ARG A 70 8.87 0.64 -11.35
CA ARG A 70 9.07 1.84 -10.53
C ARG A 70 8.38 1.66 -9.18
N GLU A 71 7.09 1.33 -9.19
CA GLU A 71 6.32 1.21 -7.96
C GLU A 71 6.71 0.01 -7.10
N TYR A 72 7.30 -1.02 -7.69
CA TYR A 72 7.90 -2.10 -6.92
C TYR A 72 9.05 -1.59 -6.05
N LEU A 73 9.93 -0.77 -6.61
CA LEU A 73 11.16 -0.29 -5.97
C LEU A 73 10.96 0.98 -5.14
N THR A 74 9.90 1.76 -5.39
CA THR A 74 9.63 3.00 -4.64
C THR A 74 9.07 2.72 -3.24
N GLU A 75 9.69 3.29 -2.21
CA GLU A 75 9.19 3.31 -0.83
C GLU A 75 8.07 4.33 -0.69
N LYS A 76 6.98 3.93 -0.04
CA LYS A 76 5.78 4.75 0.16
C LYS A 76 5.86 5.39 1.54
N ALA A 77 5.79 6.72 1.62
CA ALA A 77 5.85 7.45 2.89
C ALA A 77 4.75 7.03 3.88
N CYS A 78 3.58 6.60 3.39
CA CYS A 78 2.49 6.10 4.23
C CYS A 78 2.70 4.67 4.78
N ALA A 79 3.72 3.93 4.30
CA ALA A 79 3.89 2.52 4.63
C ALA A 79 4.02 2.24 6.14
N PRO A 80 4.77 3.02 6.94
CA PRO A 80 4.94 2.72 8.37
C PRO A 80 3.63 2.61 9.14
N HIS A 81 2.62 3.41 8.79
CA HIS A 81 1.31 3.44 9.48
C HIS A 81 0.16 2.91 8.61
N CYS A 82 0.46 2.14 7.57
CA CYS A 82 -0.56 1.61 6.66
C CYS A 82 -1.47 0.58 7.35
N THR A 83 -2.79 0.78 7.22
CA THR A 83 -3.83 -0.11 7.77
C THR A 83 -4.44 -1.07 6.75
N VAL A 84 -4.02 -0.99 5.48
CA VAL A 84 -4.63 -1.74 4.38
C VAL A 84 -4.11 -3.18 4.37
N SER A 85 -4.88 -4.10 4.97
CA SER A 85 -4.48 -5.51 5.13
C SER A 85 -4.14 -6.21 3.81
N CYS A 86 -4.90 -5.96 2.74
CA CYS A 86 -4.71 -6.63 1.45
C CYS A 86 -3.30 -6.40 0.89
N VAL A 87 -2.78 -5.17 0.95
CA VAL A 87 -1.44 -4.86 0.43
C VAL A 87 -0.33 -5.42 1.34
N HIS A 88 -0.52 -5.42 2.65
CA HIS A 88 0.41 -6.10 3.59
C HIS A 88 0.56 -7.57 3.23
N GLN A 89 -0.58 -8.25 3.04
CA GLN A 89 -0.63 -9.67 2.77
C GLN A 89 -0.01 -10.03 1.42
N VAL A 90 -0.30 -9.29 0.34
CA VAL A 90 0.31 -9.61 -0.96
C VAL A 90 1.78 -9.22 -1.04
N SER A 91 2.22 -8.19 -0.29
CA SER A 91 3.60 -7.71 -0.32
C SER A 91 4.56 -8.62 0.44
N ILE A 92 4.07 -9.47 1.35
CA ILE A 92 4.95 -10.35 2.12
C ILE A 92 5.67 -11.37 1.23
N PHE A 93 4.99 -11.86 0.18
CA PHE A 93 5.46 -12.96 -0.65
C PHE A 93 6.75 -12.66 -1.43
N ASP A 94 7.00 -11.39 -1.71
CA ASP A 94 8.22 -10.93 -2.38
C ASP A 94 8.99 -9.86 -1.58
N SER A 95 8.70 -9.78 -0.28
CA SER A 95 9.43 -8.91 0.64
C SER A 95 10.93 -9.18 0.61
N TRP A 96 11.36 -10.43 0.43
CA TRP A 96 12.76 -10.85 0.34
C TRP A 96 13.46 -10.48 -0.98
N ARG A 97 12.73 -10.23 -2.07
CA ARG A 97 13.29 -10.18 -3.43
C ARG A 97 14.11 -8.92 -3.72
N ALA A 98 13.69 -7.75 -3.23
CA ALA A 98 14.45 -6.51 -3.40
C ALA A 98 14.10 -5.46 -2.34
N PRO A 99 15.05 -4.59 -1.95
CA PRO A 99 14.76 -3.42 -1.12
C PRO A 99 13.89 -2.40 -1.87
N GLN A 100 13.37 -1.43 -1.12
CA GLN A 100 12.77 -0.22 -1.68
C GLN A 100 13.69 0.97 -1.44
N HIS A 101 13.56 1.99 -2.27
CA HIS A 101 14.28 3.24 -2.18
C HIS A 101 13.28 4.37 -1.96
N PRO A 102 13.60 5.37 -1.11
CA PRO A 102 12.77 6.56 -0.94
C PRO A 102 12.36 7.11 -2.29
N ALA A 103 11.06 7.42 -2.45
CA ALA A 103 10.59 8.09 -3.66
C ALA A 103 11.43 9.36 -3.87
N THR A 104 12.06 9.48 -5.04
CA THR A 104 12.53 10.80 -5.48
C THR A 104 11.30 11.69 -5.56
N ALA A 105 11.36 12.88 -4.95
CA ALA A 105 10.24 13.80 -4.92
C ALA A 105 9.71 14.03 -6.34
N ALA A 106 8.60 13.37 -6.70
CA ALA A 106 7.96 13.51 -7.99
C ALA A 106 6.93 14.64 -7.89
N VAL A 107 6.94 15.48 -8.92
CA VAL A 107 6.17 16.70 -9.11
C VAL A 107 4.71 16.52 -8.66
N ALA A 108 4.25 17.45 -7.81
CA ALA A 108 2.90 17.51 -7.27
C ALA A 108 1.84 17.25 -8.37
N SER A 109 1.09 16.16 -8.24
CA SER A 109 -0.18 16.04 -8.97
C SER A 109 -1.14 17.08 -8.39
N ARG A 110 -1.85 17.78 -9.28
CA ARG A 110 -2.79 18.84 -8.91
C ARG A 110 -3.79 18.31 -7.88
N ALA A 111 -3.73 18.90 -6.69
CA ALA A 111 -4.64 18.63 -5.60
C ALA A 111 -6.09 18.89 -6.03
N GLY A 112 -6.83 17.80 -6.23
CA GLY A 112 -8.28 17.80 -6.07
C GLY A 112 -8.59 17.67 -4.59
N GLU A 113 -8.79 18.82 -3.95
CA GLU A 113 -9.62 19.07 -2.77
C GLU A 113 -10.01 17.83 -1.92
N LEU A 114 -9.23 17.55 -0.87
CA LEU A 114 -9.62 16.62 0.18
C LEU A 114 -10.64 17.31 1.09
N VAL A 115 -11.88 16.84 1.08
CA VAL A 115 -12.97 17.30 1.97
C VAL A 115 -12.55 17.14 3.43
N GLN A 116 -12.41 18.26 4.14
CA GLN A 116 -12.34 18.28 5.61
C GLN A 116 -13.76 18.12 6.14
N ILE A 117 -13.99 17.07 6.93
CA ILE A 117 -15.24 16.90 7.67
C ILE A 117 -15.01 17.53 9.05
N GLU A 118 -15.77 18.59 9.37
CA GLU A 118 -15.86 19.18 10.71
C GLU A 118 -16.61 18.26 11.69
#